data_AF-A0A660YWP8-F1
#
_entry.id   AF-A0A660YWP8-F1
#
_cell.length_a   1.000
_cell.length_b   1.000
_cell.length_c   1.000
_cell.angle_alpha   90.00
_cell.angle_beta   90.00
_cell.angle_gamma   90.00
#
_symmetry.space_group_name_H-M   'P 1'
#
loop_
_entity.id
_entity.type
_entity.pdbx_description
1 polymer ?
#
loop_
_entity_poly.entity_id
_entity_poly.type
_entity_poly.pdbx_seq_one_letter_code
_entity_poly.pdbx_strand_id
1 'polypeptide(L)'
;MQHYQPLKSISIIKDSSNFLSALYNNVFVFINFVYSFILASNFWRIRNMHELSIAQEILGIVHQYVPEPTEDYVKSVKVEVGKMSNILIDSLTFCFEAIIHNTPLMGAKLDIVEIPVSINCNNCNTTSEIEPPVFACPGCGSNQIKIIAGTEMRVDEIEINDETSPNSSG
;
A
#
# COMPACT_ATOMS: atom_id res chain seq x y z
N MET A 1 10.67 14.64 -59.18
CA MET A 1 10.48 13.70 -60.31
C MET A 1 10.73 12.30 -59.82
N GLN A 2 9.77 11.43 -60.07
CA GLN A 2 9.77 10.00 -59.74
C GLN A 2 10.94 9.28 -60.39
N HIS A 3 11.55 8.32 -59.69
CA HIS A 3 12.03 7.09 -60.32
C HIS A 3 11.89 5.92 -59.34
N TYR A 4 10.74 5.26 -59.45
CA TYR A 4 10.47 3.92 -58.93
C TYR A 4 11.05 2.91 -59.93
N GLN A 5 11.73 1.87 -59.46
CA GLN A 5 12.15 0.71 -60.27
C GLN A 5 11.33 -0.54 -59.87
N PRO A 6 11.10 -1.50 -60.78
CA PRO A 6 9.96 -2.42 -60.71
C PRO A 6 10.21 -3.74 -59.95
N LEU A 7 9.08 -4.37 -59.62
CA LEU A 7 8.85 -5.62 -58.88
C LEU A 7 9.60 -6.85 -59.43
N LYS A 8 10.11 -7.69 -58.52
CA LYS A 8 10.29 -9.13 -58.78
C LYS A 8 9.20 -9.92 -58.07
N SER A 9 8.38 -10.59 -58.88
CA SER A 9 7.41 -11.62 -58.54
C SER A 9 8.04 -12.76 -57.74
N ILE A 10 7.47 -13.11 -56.59
CA ILE A 10 7.70 -14.42 -55.96
C ILE A 10 6.36 -15.00 -55.53
N SER A 11 5.91 -15.93 -56.38
CA SER A 11 5.14 -17.15 -56.12
C SER A 11 4.41 -17.27 -54.77
N ILE A 12 3.08 -17.30 -54.90
CA ILE A 12 2.10 -17.80 -53.95
C ILE A 12 2.49 -19.23 -53.50
N ILE A 13 2.83 -19.39 -52.22
CA ILE A 13 2.87 -20.71 -51.58
C ILE A 13 1.57 -20.89 -50.79
N LYS A 14 0.80 -21.89 -51.21
CA LYS A 14 -0.34 -22.48 -50.50
C LYS A 14 0.19 -23.18 -49.24
N ASP A 15 -0.29 -22.80 -48.06
CA ASP A 15 -0.46 -23.73 -46.93
C ASP A 15 -1.38 -23.11 -45.87
N SER A 16 -2.66 -23.50 -45.89
CA SER A 16 -3.72 -22.92 -45.05
C SER A 16 -3.90 -23.60 -43.68
N SER A 17 -3.01 -24.52 -43.29
CA SER A 17 -3.12 -25.28 -42.04
C SER A 17 -2.22 -24.77 -40.89
N ASN A 18 -1.18 -23.98 -41.18
CA ASN A 18 -0.28 -23.41 -40.16
C ASN A 18 -0.57 -21.94 -39.80
N PHE A 19 -1.52 -21.29 -40.49
CA PHE A 19 -1.89 -19.90 -40.23
C PHE A 19 -2.88 -19.74 -39.06
N LEU A 20 -3.75 -20.75 -38.86
CA LEU A 20 -4.77 -20.73 -37.81
C LEU A 20 -4.20 -20.97 -36.41
N SER A 21 -3.17 -21.81 -36.26
CA SER A 21 -2.50 -22.04 -34.96
C SER A 21 -1.63 -20.87 -34.51
N ALA A 22 -0.98 -20.18 -35.45
CA ALA A 22 -0.17 -18.99 -35.17
C ALA A 22 -1.04 -17.76 -34.80
N LEU A 23 -2.24 -17.64 -35.37
CA LEU A 23 -3.20 -16.60 -34.98
C LEU A 23 -3.81 -16.87 -33.60
N TYR A 24 -4.11 -18.13 -33.27
CA TYR A 24 -4.73 -18.49 -31.99
C TYR A 24 -3.80 -18.24 -30.78
N ASN A 25 -2.50 -18.53 -30.91
CA ASN A 25 -1.50 -18.26 -29.86
C ASN A 25 -1.29 -16.76 -29.61
N ASN A 26 -1.26 -15.94 -30.66
CA ASN A 26 -1.09 -14.50 -30.50
C ASN A 26 -2.32 -13.83 -29.85
N VAL A 27 -3.53 -14.26 -30.19
CA VAL A 27 -4.76 -13.76 -29.56
C VAL A 27 -4.84 -14.16 -28.09
N PHE A 28 -4.43 -15.39 -27.73
CA PHE A 28 -4.41 -15.84 -26.33
C PHE A 28 -3.39 -15.08 -25.46
N VAL A 29 -2.19 -14.80 -26.00
CA VAL A 29 -1.18 -13.97 -25.31
C VAL A 29 -1.66 -12.54 -25.15
N PHE A 30 -2.30 -11.96 -26.19
CA PHE A 30 -2.85 -10.61 -26.12
C PHE A 30 -4.01 -10.48 -25.12
N ILE A 31 -4.91 -11.47 -25.09
CA ILE A 31 -6.01 -11.53 -24.11
C ILE A 31 -5.43 -11.65 -22.70
N ASN A 32 -4.47 -12.55 -22.45
CA ASN A 32 -3.85 -12.67 -21.12
C ASN A 32 -3.09 -11.41 -20.71
N PHE A 33 -2.42 -10.73 -21.65
CA PHE A 33 -1.72 -9.47 -21.38
C PHE A 33 -2.70 -8.35 -21.02
N VAL A 34 -3.78 -8.21 -21.80
CA VAL A 34 -4.85 -7.24 -21.52
C VAL A 34 -5.58 -7.58 -20.22
N TYR A 35 -5.86 -8.86 -19.93
CA TYR A 35 -6.44 -9.29 -18.65
C TYR A 35 -5.50 -9.04 -17.48
N SER A 36 -4.19 -9.31 -17.61
CA SER A 36 -3.21 -9.02 -16.58
C SER A 36 -3.07 -7.52 -16.35
N PHE A 37 -3.14 -6.70 -17.41
CA PHE A 37 -3.13 -5.25 -17.32
C PHE A 37 -4.43 -4.69 -16.70
N ILE A 38 -5.59 -5.26 -17.05
CA ILE A 38 -6.90 -4.91 -16.47
C ILE A 38 -7.00 -5.37 -15.01
N LEU A 39 -6.46 -6.53 -14.66
CA LEU A 39 -6.39 -7.02 -13.28
C LEU A 39 -5.41 -6.17 -12.46
N ALA A 40 -4.24 -5.80 -13.01
CA ALA A 40 -3.29 -4.92 -12.35
C ALA A 40 -3.89 -3.52 -12.11
N SER A 41 -4.59 -2.96 -13.09
CA SER A 41 -5.24 -1.64 -12.95
C SER A 41 -6.46 -1.68 -12.02
N ASN A 42 -7.26 -2.75 -12.01
CA ASN A 42 -8.34 -2.90 -11.03
C ASN A 42 -7.83 -3.21 -9.61
N PHE A 43 -6.74 -3.96 -9.47
CA PHE A 43 -6.09 -4.22 -8.20
C PHE A 43 -5.53 -2.92 -7.59
N TRP A 44 -4.84 -2.12 -8.41
CA TRP A 44 -4.33 -0.81 -8.01
C TRP A 44 -5.46 0.15 -7.61
N ARG A 45 -6.59 0.13 -8.34
CA ARG A 45 -7.78 0.93 -8.01
C ARG A 45 -8.43 0.54 -6.69
N ILE A 46 -8.48 -0.74 -6.33
CA ILE A 46 -9.11 -1.21 -5.08
C ILE A 46 -8.21 -0.96 -3.87
N ARG A 47 -6.89 -1.14 -4.01
CA ARG A 47 -5.94 -0.88 -2.92
C ARG A 47 -5.93 0.60 -2.55
N ASN A 48 -5.68 1.50 -3.51
CA ASN A 48 -5.64 2.95 -3.21
C ASN A 48 -6.88 3.48 -2.48
N MET A 49 -8.06 2.88 -2.67
CA MET A 49 -9.25 3.26 -1.91
C MET A 49 -9.21 2.82 -0.43
N HIS A 50 -8.62 1.67 -0.11
CA HIS A 50 -8.45 1.16 1.26
C HIS A 50 -7.45 2.02 2.04
N GLU A 51 -6.27 2.28 1.48
CA GLU A 51 -5.28 3.14 2.15
C GLU A 51 -5.72 4.61 2.20
N LEU A 52 -6.48 5.11 1.21
CA LEU A 52 -7.08 6.45 1.26
C LEU A 52 -8.13 6.58 2.36
N SER A 53 -9.03 5.61 2.53
CA SER A 53 -10.00 5.66 3.62
C SER A 53 -9.33 5.67 4.99
N ILE A 54 -8.24 4.92 5.13
CA ILE A 54 -7.43 4.92 6.35
C ILE A 54 -6.80 6.30 6.58
N ALA A 55 -6.21 6.90 5.54
CA ALA A 55 -5.64 8.24 5.63
C ALA A 55 -6.71 9.28 6.04
N GLN A 56 -7.93 9.19 5.51
CA GLN A 56 -9.05 10.04 5.90
C GLN A 56 -9.47 9.86 7.36
N GLU A 57 -9.48 8.62 7.87
CA GLU A 57 -9.75 8.34 9.29
C GLU A 57 -8.67 8.95 10.19
N ILE A 58 -7.39 8.88 9.79
CA ILE A 58 -6.28 9.53 10.51
C ILE A 58 -6.52 11.05 10.59
N LEU A 59 -6.87 11.70 9.47
CA LEU A 59 -7.21 13.14 9.49
C LEU A 59 -8.40 13.43 10.41
N GLY A 60 -9.43 12.58 10.39
CA GLY A 60 -10.58 12.70 11.29
C GLY A 60 -10.18 12.66 12.75
N ILE A 61 -9.22 11.80 13.12
CA ILE A 61 -8.64 11.76 14.47
C ILE A 61 -7.89 13.06 14.75
N VAL A 62 -7.05 13.54 13.82
CA VAL A 62 -6.32 14.81 14.02
C VAL A 62 -7.27 15.96 14.29
N HIS A 63 -8.30 16.15 13.46
CA HIS A 63 -9.33 17.19 13.63
C HIS A 63 -10.11 17.05 14.96
N GLN A 64 -10.28 15.82 15.45
CA GLN A 64 -10.96 15.58 16.72
C GLN A 64 -10.12 16.04 17.93
N TYR A 65 -8.80 15.86 17.88
CA TYR A 65 -7.90 16.15 19.00
C TYR A 65 -7.18 17.50 18.90
N VAL A 66 -7.08 18.05 17.68
CA VAL A 66 -6.41 19.32 17.38
C VAL A 66 -7.40 20.23 16.68
N PRO A 67 -8.11 21.12 17.41
CA PRO A 67 -9.08 22.01 16.79
C PRO A 67 -8.40 23.16 16.05
N GLU A 68 -9.06 23.69 15.03
CA GLU A 68 -8.68 24.95 14.40
C GLU A 68 -8.50 26.10 15.42
N PRO A 69 -7.53 27.01 15.22
CA PRO A 69 -6.53 27.06 14.14
C PRO A 69 -5.24 26.29 14.46
N THR A 70 -5.25 25.43 15.48
CA THR A 70 -4.02 24.72 15.95
C THR A 70 -3.52 23.69 14.94
N GLU A 71 -4.37 23.28 14.00
CA GLU A 71 -4.05 22.33 12.93
C GLU A 71 -2.88 22.80 12.05
N ASP A 72 -2.72 24.11 11.84
CA ASP A 72 -1.62 24.70 11.07
C ASP A 72 -0.23 24.40 11.68
N TYR A 73 -0.20 23.99 12.95
CA TYR A 73 1.03 23.73 13.70
C TYR A 73 1.31 22.24 13.87
N VAL A 74 0.49 21.35 13.31
CA VAL A 74 0.75 19.90 13.35
C VAL A 74 1.98 19.58 12.53
N LYS A 75 3.00 19.02 13.19
CA LYS A 75 4.29 18.68 12.59
C LYS A 75 4.33 17.23 12.14
N SER A 76 3.84 16.31 12.96
CA SER A 76 3.74 14.91 12.58
C SER A 76 2.60 14.18 13.28
N VAL A 77 2.18 13.09 12.65
CA VAL A 77 1.20 12.14 13.18
C VAL A 77 1.88 10.78 13.20
N LYS A 78 2.06 10.24 14.40
CA LYS A 78 2.67 8.93 14.60
C LYS A 78 1.60 7.86 14.58
N VAL A 79 1.79 6.84 13.76
CA VAL A 79 0.85 5.73 13.58
C VAL A 79 1.59 4.41 13.77
N GLU A 80 1.06 3.56 14.63
CA GLU A 80 1.51 2.18 14.75
C GLU A 80 0.75 1.30 13.77
N VAL A 81 1.48 0.48 13.00
CA VAL A 81 0.92 -0.42 12.00
C VAL A 81 1.49 -1.81 12.20
N GLY A 82 0.64 -2.78 12.51
CA GLY A 82 1.05 -4.18 12.64
C GLY A 82 1.48 -4.78 11.31
N LYS A 83 2.55 -5.59 11.30
CA LYS A 83 3.04 -6.27 10.08
C LYS A 83 2.02 -7.15 9.35
N MET A 84 0.98 -7.60 10.05
CA MET A 84 -0.13 -8.43 9.56
C MET A 84 -1.43 -7.62 9.35
N SER A 85 -1.38 -6.28 9.41
CA SER A 85 -2.53 -5.40 9.16
C SER A 85 -2.93 -5.32 7.68
N ASN A 86 -2.11 -5.87 6.78
CA ASN A 86 -2.26 -5.79 5.32
C ASN A 86 -2.22 -4.37 4.73
N ILE A 87 -1.78 -3.37 5.49
CA ILE A 87 -1.64 -1.98 5.05
C ILE A 87 -0.32 -1.80 4.27
N LEU A 88 -0.38 -1.16 3.11
CA LEU A 88 0.82 -0.74 2.40
C LEU A 88 1.26 0.64 2.91
N ILE A 89 2.38 0.66 3.63
CA ILE A 89 2.98 1.86 4.25
C ILE A 89 3.22 2.96 3.20
N ASP A 90 3.83 2.61 2.07
CA ASP A 90 4.11 3.57 1.00
C ASP A 90 2.83 4.17 0.41
N SER A 91 1.80 3.34 0.21
CA SER A 91 0.50 3.79 -0.30
C SER A 91 -0.24 4.66 0.71
N LEU A 92 -0.20 4.30 2.00
CA LEU A 92 -0.80 5.10 3.07
C LEU A 92 -0.13 6.47 3.18
N THR A 93 1.20 6.51 3.15
CA THR A 93 1.98 7.75 3.19
C THR A 93 1.65 8.64 2.00
N PHE A 94 1.62 8.07 0.78
CA PHE A 94 1.22 8.79 -0.41
C PHE A 94 -0.21 9.34 -0.32
N CYS A 95 -1.17 8.52 0.12
CA CYS A 95 -2.55 8.95 0.29
C CYS A 95 -2.68 10.07 1.33
N PHE A 96 -1.95 9.98 2.44
CA PHE A 96 -1.91 11.01 3.47
C PHE A 96 -1.37 12.33 2.93
N GLU A 97 -0.20 12.32 2.26
CA GLU A 97 0.38 13.50 1.63
C GLU A 97 -0.56 14.13 0.59
N ALA A 98 -1.27 13.31 -0.17
CA ALA A 98 -2.21 13.78 -1.18
C ALA A 98 -3.43 14.49 -0.59
N ILE A 99 -3.96 14.02 0.55
CA ILE A 99 -5.18 14.60 1.17
C ILE A 99 -4.89 15.81 2.05
N ILE A 100 -3.69 15.94 2.61
CA ILE A 100 -3.29 17.15 3.36
C ILE A 100 -2.88 18.29 2.44
N HIS A 101 -2.71 18.04 1.14
CA HIS A 101 -2.36 19.08 0.18
C HIS A 101 -3.49 20.12 0.10
N ASN A 102 -3.14 21.40 0.31
CA ASN A 102 -4.09 22.52 0.43
C ASN A 102 -5.00 22.48 1.68
N THR A 103 -4.58 21.83 2.78
CA THR A 103 -5.25 21.92 4.09
C THR A 103 -4.32 22.56 5.13
N PRO A 104 -4.81 22.95 6.33
CA PRO A 104 -3.98 23.40 7.44
C PRO A 104 -2.85 22.43 7.81
N LEU A 105 -3.06 21.13 7.58
CA LEU A 105 -2.09 20.06 7.84
C LEU A 105 -0.98 19.96 6.78
N MET A 106 -0.93 20.88 5.81
CA MET A 106 0.06 20.85 4.75
C MET A 106 1.48 20.91 5.33
N GLY A 107 2.26 19.87 5.06
CA GLY A 107 3.64 19.73 5.58
C GLY A 107 3.76 18.87 6.83
N ALA A 108 2.64 18.45 7.44
CA ALA A 108 2.64 17.41 8.46
C ALA A 108 3.18 16.10 7.90
N LYS A 109 3.97 15.38 8.68
CA LYS A 109 4.53 14.07 8.31
C LYS A 109 3.76 12.93 8.93
N LEU A 110 3.68 11.80 8.22
CA LEU A 110 3.16 10.56 8.76
C LEU A 110 4.33 9.68 9.22
N ASP A 111 4.51 9.53 10.53
CA ASP A 111 5.56 8.72 11.13
C ASP A 111 5.02 7.32 11.45
N ILE A 112 5.39 6.32 10.65
CA ILE A 112 4.87 4.96 10.81
C ILE A 112 5.84 4.09 11.62
N VAL A 113 5.32 3.45 12.66
CA VAL A 113 6.02 2.45 13.47
C VAL A 113 5.44 1.07 13.23
N GLU A 114 6.24 0.16 12.69
CA GLU A 114 5.80 -1.22 12.45
C GLU A 114 5.80 -2.05 13.74
N ILE A 115 4.66 -2.69 14.05
CA ILE A 115 4.53 -3.58 15.21
C ILE A 115 4.79 -5.02 14.79
N PRO A 116 5.76 -5.72 15.42
CA PRO A 116 6.08 -7.11 15.09
C PRO A 116 4.92 -8.04 15.43
N VAL A 117 4.88 -9.19 14.77
CA VAL A 117 3.87 -10.21 15.06
C VAL A 117 4.24 -10.93 16.34
N SER A 118 3.46 -10.71 17.39
CA SER A 118 3.59 -11.46 18.64
C SER A 118 2.56 -12.57 18.70
N ILE A 119 2.98 -13.74 19.14
CA ILE A 119 2.12 -14.91 19.32
C ILE A 119 2.19 -15.42 20.75
N ASN A 120 1.11 -16.04 21.20
CA ASN A 120 1.08 -16.88 22.39
C ASN A 120 0.84 -18.33 21.97
N CYS A 121 1.68 -19.26 22.43
CA CYS A 121 1.51 -20.68 22.13
C CYS A 121 0.60 -21.36 23.16
N ASN A 122 -0.47 -22.02 22.71
CA ASN A 122 -1.38 -22.77 23.58
C ASN A 122 -0.78 -24.08 24.12
N ASN A 123 0.34 -24.54 23.55
CA ASN A 123 1.00 -25.79 23.97
C ASN A 123 2.05 -25.57 25.06
N CYS A 124 2.88 -24.52 24.94
CA CYS A 124 3.93 -24.22 25.93
C CYS A 124 3.71 -22.89 26.70
N ASN A 125 2.59 -22.19 26.45
CA ASN A 125 2.22 -20.91 27.07
C ASN A 125 3.30 -19.82 26.97
N THR A 126 4.17 -19.93 25.97
CA THR A 126 5.24 -18.95 25.72
C THR A 126 4.74 -17.89 24.76
N THR A 127 4.93 -16.63 25.13
CA THR A 127 4.78 -15.49 24.22
C THR A 127 6.10 -15.26 23.48
N SER A 128 6.04 -15.08 22.17
CA SER A 128 7.23 -14.83 21.35
C SER A 128 6.87 -14.01 20.12
N GLU A 129 7.84 -13.25 19.63
CA GLU A 129 7.77 -12.61 18.32
C GLU A 129 8.12 -13.62 17.23
N ILE A 130 7.43 -13.52 16.10
CA ILE A 130 7.67 -14.31 14.89
C ILE A 130 7.72 -13.40 13.67
N GLU A 131 8.42 -13.86 12.64
CA GLU A 131 8.43 -13.19 11.33
C GLU A 131 7.63 -14.04 10.33
N PRO A 132 6.57 -13.50 9.69
CA PRO A 132 5.86 -14.18 8.63
C PRO A 132 6.79 -14.61 7.48
N PRO A 133 6.50 -15.74 6.79
CA PRO A 133 5.29 -16.55 6.88
C PRO A 133 5.37 -17.68 7.93
N VAL A 134 6.33 -17.65 8.86
CA VAL A 134 6.53 -18.74 9.82
C VAL A 134 5.55 -18.63 10.97
N PHE A 135 4.50 -19.47 10.95
CA PHE A 135 3.46 -19.53 11.98
C PHE A 135 3.65 -20.75 12.90
N ALA A 136 4.79 -20.81 13.58
CA ALA A 136 5.11 -21.85 14.54
C ALA A 136 5.75 -21.26 15.80
N CYS A 137 5.51 -21.89 16.95
CA CYS A 137 6.12 -21.47 18.21
C CYS A 137 7.64 -21.73 18.20
N PRO A 138 8.49 -20.73 18.44
CA PRO A 138 9.95 -20.91 18.47
C PRO A 138 10.41 -21.75 19.67
N GLY A 139 9.63 -21.81 20.75
CA GLY A 139 9.98 -22.56 21.96
C GLY A 139 9.73 -24.07 21.87
N CYS A 140 8.64 -24.50 21.23
CA CYS A 140 8.26 -25.93 21.17
C CYS A 140 7.97 -26.47 19.77
N GLY A 141 7.99 -25.63 18.73
CA GLY A 141 7.68 -26.02 17.35
C GLY A 141 6.19 -26.28 17.08
N SER A 142 5.30 -26.07 18.05
CA SER A 142 3.85 -26.25 17.86
C SER A 142 3.24 -25.16 16.99
N ASN A 143 2.27 -25.53 16.16
CA ASN A 143 1.45 -24.61 15.37
C ASN A 143 0.18 -24.16 16.10
N GLN A 144 -0.04 -24.63 17.33
CA GLN A 144 -1.15 -24.17 18.18
C GLN A 144 -0.81 -22.81 18.79
N ILE A 145 -0.83 -21.78 17.96
CA ILE A 145 -0.46 -20.42 18.31
C ILE A 145 -1.63 -19.48 18.10
N LYS A 146 -1.70 -18.43 18.91
CA LYS A 146 -2.64 -17.32 18.79
C LYS A 146 -1.86 -16.04 18.57
N ILE A 147 -2.20 -15.29 17.52
CA ILE A 147 -1.64 -13.95 17.30
C ILE A 147 -2.24 -13.01 18.35
N ILE A 148 -1.38 -12.27 19.05
CA ILE A 148 -1.77 -11.33 20.11
C ILE A 148 -1.37 -9.88 19.79
N ALA A 149 -0.44 -9.66 18.86
CA ALA A 149 -0.06 -8.34 18.34
C ALA A 149 0.44 -8.45 16.89
N GLY A 150 0.57 -7.31 16.23
CA GLY A 150 1.00 -7.19 14.83
C GLY A 150 -0.15 -7.17 13.83
N THR A 151 -1.42 -7.10 14.26
CA THR A 151 -2.60 -6.96 13.36
C THR A 151 -3.30 -5.62 13.48
N GLU A 152 -2.94 -4.86 14.50
CA GLU A 152 -3.51 -3.57 14.88
C GLU A 152 -3.04 -2.43 13.98
N MET A 153 -3.82 -1.36 13.98
CA MET A 153 -3.39 -0.04 13.54
C MET A 153 -3.98 1.00 14.50
N ARG A 154 -3.18 2.00 14.90
CA ARG A 154 -3.66 3.12 15.72
C ARG A 154 -2.81 4.37 15.54
N VAL A 155 -3.44 5.53 15.68
CA VAL A 155 -2.73 6.80 15.91
C VAL A 155 -2.20 6.80 17.34
N ASP A 156 -0.88 6.93 17.49
CA ASP A 156 -0.18 6.89 18.78
C ASP A 156 0.05 8.29 19.34
N GLU A 157 0.48 9.23 18.49
CA GLU A 157 0.88 10.57 18.90
C GLU A 157 0.63 11.60 17.79
N ILE A 158 0.32 12.84 18.17
CA ILE A 158 0.25 13.99 17.26
C ILE A 158 1.20 15.06 17.81
N GLU A 159 2.26 15.35 17.07
CA GLU A 159 3.25 16.38 17.43
C GLU A 159 2.80 17.74 16.88
N ILE A 160 2.81 18.78 17.72
CA ILE A 160 2.45 20.16 17.37
C ILE A 160 3.63 21.07 17.72
N ASN A 161 3.92 22.07 16.90
CA ASN A 161 4.97 23.05 17.19
C ASN A 161 4.63 23.92 18.41
N ASP A 162 5.60 24.08 19.32
CA ASP A 162 5.48 24.87 20.58
C ASP A 162 5.45 26.40 20.39
N GLU A 163 5.24 26.92 19.18
CA GLU A 163 5.17 28.38 18.94
C GLU A 163 3.84 29.02 19.41
N THR A 164 3.25 28.47 20.47
CA THR A 164 2.29 29.15 21.33
C THR A 164 2.86 29.32 22.75
N SER A 165 4.09 29.83 22.86
CA SER A 165 4.48 30.54 24.08
C SER A 165 3.88 31.95 24.03
N PRO A 166 2.86 32.30 24.83
CA PRO A 166 2.58 33.71 25.04
C PRO A 166 3.82 34.30 25.72
N ASN A 167 4.43 35.30 25.08
CA ASN A 167 5.47 36.13 25.70
C ASN A 167 5.07 36.49 27.14
N SER A 168 5.75 35.93 28.14
CA SER A 168 5.83 36.50 29.47
C SER A 168 7.21 37.09 29.68
N SER A 169 7.43 38.23 29.02
CA SER A 169 8.29 39.28 29.54
C SER A 169 7.87 39.59 30.98
N GLY A 170 8.78 39.37 31.92
CA GLY A 170 8.75 39.84 33.31
C GLY A 170 10.15 40.14 33.76
#